data_AF-A0A9E0I2I2-F1
#
_entry.id   AF-A0A9E0I2I2-F1
#
_cell.length_a   1.000
_cell.length_b   1.000
_cell.length_c   1.000
_cell.angle_alpha   90.00
_cell.angle_beta   90.00
_cell.angle_gamma   90.00
#
_symmetry.space_group_name_H-M   'P 1'
#
loop_
_entity.id
_entity.type
_entity.pdbx_description
1 polymer ?
#
loop_
_entity_poly.entity_id
_entity_poly.type
_entity_poly.pdbx_seq_one_letter_code
_entity_poly.pdbx_strand_id
1 'polypeptide(L)' 'MKFAYLTIDDSPSPHTDSLTDFLVERGVPAVLFCVGERIEANPSPIIRAIEKGMVIGNHS' A
#
# COMPACT_ATOMS: atom_id res chain seq x y z
N MET A 1 -5.94 24.52 -8.64
CA MET A 1 -5.53 23.53 -7.62
C MET A 1 -4.65 22.49 -8.30
N LYS A 2 -3.55 22.05 -7.68
CA LYS A 2 -2.68 20.99 -8.22
C LYS A 2 -2.89 19.73 -7.38
N PHE A 3 -3.00 18.59 -8.04
CA PHE A 3 -3.15 17.29 -7.41
C PHE A 3 -2.02 16.37 -7.86
N ALA A 4 -1.59 15.50 -6.96
CA ALA A 4 -0.66 14.42 -7.24
C ALA A 4 -1.21 13.14 -6.61
N TYR A 5 -0.99 12.02 -7.28
CA TYR A 5 -1.34 10.70 -6.79
C TYR A 5 -0.05 9.95 -6.51
N LEU A 6 0.14 9.53 -5.26
CA LEU A 6 1.26 8.68 -4.90
C LEU A 6 0.88 7.23 -5.15
N THR A 7 1.64 6.56 -6.00
CA THR A 7 1.53 5.12 -6.25
C THR A 7 2.82 4.44 -5.80
N ILE A 8 2.68 3.25 -5.24
CA ILE A 8 3.81 2.42 -4.78
C ILE A 8 3.64 1.04 -5.42
N ASP A 9 4.56 0.69 -6.31
CA ASP A 9 4.54 -0.60 -7.01
C ASP A 9 5.21 -1.70 -6.18
N ASP A 10 5.11 -2.94 -6.65
CA ASP A 10 5.75 -4.12 -6.05
C ASP A 10 5.37 -4.38 -4.57
N SER A 11 4.20 -3.95 -4.13
CA SER A 11 3.69 -4.27 -2.78
C SER A 11 3.14 -5.70 -2.70
N PRO A 12 3.01 -6.33 -1.52
CA PRO A 12 3.68 -5.97 -0.27
C PRO A 12 5.20 -6.22 -0.31
N SER A 13 5.91 -5.53 0.58
CA SER A 13 7.33 -5.72 0.91
C SER A 13 7.50 -5.80 2.44
N PRO A 14 8.69 -6.15 2.95
CA PRO A 14 8.97 -6.09 4.39
C PRO A 14 8.75 -4.70 5.04
N HIS A 15 8.66 -3.64 4.24
CA HIS A 15 8.45 -2.26 4.71
C HIS A 15 7.02 -1.76 4.54
N THR A 16 6.08 -2.56 4.01
CA THR A 16 4.72 -2.09 3.72
C THR A 16 4.00 -1.58 4.98
N ASP A 17 4.20 -2.22 6.13
CA ASP A 17 3.56 -1.80 7.38
C ASP A 17 4.08 -0.46 7.90
N SER A 18 5.41 -0.28 7.91
CA SER A 18 6.02 0.97 8.36
C SER A 18 5.76 2.13 7.39
N LEU A 19 5.74 1.84 6.08
CA LEU A 19 5.34 2.80 5.05
C LEU A 19 3.88 3.24 5.24
N THR A 20 2.98 2.29 5.48
CA THR A 20 1.56 2.57 5.71
C THR A 20 1.40 3.50 6.92
N ASP A 21 2.06 3.20 8.03
CA ASP A 21 2.00 4.02 9.25
C ASP A 21 2.52 5.44 8.99
N PHE A 22 3.68 5.55 8.34
CA PHE A 22 4.29 6.82 8.00
C PHE A 22 3.39 7.73 7.16
N LEU A 23 2.71 7.16 6.16
CA LEU A 23 1.82 7.88 5.26
C LEU A 23 0.50 8.27 5.94
N VAL A 24 -0.09 7.35 6.71
CA VAL A 24 -1.34 7.59 7.47
C VAL A 24 -1.13 8.70 8.50
N GLU A 25 -0.03 8.68 9.25
CA GLU A 25 0.31 9.72 10.23
C GLU A 25 0.44 11.12 9.59
N ARG A 26 0.77 11.19 8.30
CA ARG A 26 0.92 12.45 7.54
C ARG A 26 -0.32 12.83 6.74
N GLY A 27 -1.38 12.01 6.80
CA GLY A 27 -2.58 12.22 5.98
C GLY A 27 -2.30 12.15 4.48
N VAL A 28 -1.29 11.37 4.05
CA VAL A 28 -0.93 11.21 2.64
C VAL A 28 -1.58 9.92 2.12
N PRO A 29 -2.63 9.98 1.30
CA PRO A 29 -3.20 8.79 0.69
C PRO A 29 -2.27 8.25 -0.41
N ALA A 30 -2.25 6.92 -0.58
CA ALA A 30 -1.51 6.26 -1.64
C ALA A 30 -2.29 5.08 -2.22
N VAL A 31 -1.93 4.71 -3.45
CA VAL A 31 -2.35 3.46 -4.10
C VAL A 31 -1.18 2.48 -4.04
N LEU A 32 -1.39 1.29 -3.50
CA LEU A 32 -0.41 0.21 -3.50
C LEU A 32 -0.72 -0.74 -4.67
N PHE A 33 0.16 -0.81 -5.65
CA PHE A 33 0.08 -1.80 -6.71
C PHE A 33 0.80 -3.07 -6.25
N CYS A 34 0.03 -4.15 -6.12
CA CYS A 34 0.50 -5.36 -5.46
C CYS A 34 0.73 -6.53 -6.42
N VAL A 35 1.78 -7.30 -6.14
CA VAL A 35 2.12 -8.56 -6.79
C VAL A 35 1.34 -9.69 -6.10
N GLY A 36 0.54 -10.44 -6.86
CA GLY A 36 -0.33 -11.50 -6.32
C GLY A 36 0.43 -12.53 -5.48
N GLU A 37 1.54 -13.05 -5.98
CA GLU A 37 2.38 -14.05 -5.30
C GLU A 37 2.83 -13.59 -3.91
N ARG A 38 3.15 -12.29 -3.74
CA ARG A 38 3.58 -11.74 -2.45
C ARG A 38 2.42 -11.61 -1.46
N ILE A 39 1.22 -11.30 -1.94
CA ILE A 39 0.00 -11.31 -1.12
C ILE A 39 -0.32 -12.74 -0.67
N GLU A 40 -0.23 -13.72 -1.56
CA GLU A 40 -0.47 -15.13 -1.21
C GLU A 40 0.51 -15.63 -0.16
N ALA A 41 1.79 -15.25 -0.26
CA ALA A 41 2.81 -15.61 0.72
C ALA A 41 2.58 -14.97 2.09
N ASN A 42 2.15 -13.70 2.14
CA ASN A 42 1.78 -13.02 3.38
C ASN A 42 0.79 -11.87 3.13
N PRO A 43 -0.51 -12.08 3.35
CA PRO A 43 -1.52 -11.05 3.07
C PRO A 43 -1.62 -9.97 4.16
N SER A 44 -1.04 -10.22 5.34
CA SER A 44 -1.23 -9.38 6.54
C SER A 44 -0.92 -7.89 6.32
N PRO A 45 0.19 -7.50 5.67
CA PRO A 45 0.50 -6.08 5.46
C PRO A 45 -0.51 -5.38 4.54
N ILE A 46 -1.07 -6.09 3.56
CA ILE A 46 -2.07 -5.52 2.64
C ILE A 46 -3.44 -5.39 3.30
N ILE A 47 -3.85 -6.38 4.11
CA ILE A 47 -5.09 -6.29 4.90
C ILE A 47 -5.03 -5.05 5.81
N ARG A 48 -3.91 -4.87 6.52
CA ARG A 48 -3.70 -3.70 7.40
C ARG A 48 -3.67 -2.38 6.62
N ALA A 49 -3.07 -2.36 5.42
CA ALA A 49 -3.09 -1.18 4.57
C ALA A 49 -4.52 -0.80 4.13
N ILE A 50 -5.35 -1.77 3.78
CA ILE A 50 -6.77 -1.57 3.44
C ILE A 50 -7.54 -1.01 4.64
N GLU A 51 -7.38 -1.60 5.82
CA GLU A 51 -8.02 -1.14 7.06
C GLU A 51 -7.65 0.31 7.41
N LYS A 52 -6.46 0.76 6.99
CA LYS A 52 -5.97 2.13 7.17
C LYS A 52 -6.32 3.08 6.01
N GLY A 53 -7.10 2.63 5.03
CA GLY A 53 -7.63 3.47 3.96
C GLY A 53 -6.76 3.57 2.71
N MET A 54 -5.76 2.69 2.54
CA MET A 54 -5.03 2.59 1.27
C MET A 54 -5.87 1.91 0.19
N VAL A 55 -5.68 2.33 -1.06
CA VAL A 55 -6.30 1.69 -2.23
C VAL A 55 -5.33 0.65 -2.78
N ILE A 56 -5.82 -0.53 -3.17
CA ILE A 56 -4.99 -1.60 -3.72
C ILE A 56 -5.26 -1.75 -5.22
N GLY A 57 -4.19 -1.80 -6.01
CA GLY A 57 -4.19 -2.13 -7.44
C GLY A 57 -3.42 -3.43 -7.70
N ASN A 58 -3.57 -3.98 -8.91
CA ASN A 58 -2.85 -5.18 -9.35
C ASN A 58 -1.56 -4.78 -10.10
N HIS A 59 -0.43 -5.42 -9.77
CA HIS A 59 0.87 -5.28 -10.44
C HIS A 59 1.41 -6.56 -11.10
N SER A 60 0.63 -7.65 -11.07
CA SER A 60 0.77 -8.94 -11.77
C SER A 60 -0.07 -9.97 -11.02
#